data_AF-A0A3B9AF27-F1
#
_entry.id   AF-A0A3B9AF27-F1
#
_cell.length_a   1.000
_cell.length_b   1.000
_cell.length_c   1.000
_cell.angle_alpha   90.00
_cell.angle_beta   90.00
_cell.angle_gamma   90.00
#
_symmetry.space_group_name_H-M   'P 1'
#
loop_
_entity.id
_entity.type
_entity.pdbx_description
1 polymer ?
#
loop_
_entity_poly.entity_id
_entity_poly.type
_entity_poly.pdbx_seq_one_letter_code
_entity_poly.pdbx_strand_id
1 'polypeptide(L)'
;ARNGCICYLDEIVEARKDTSVVIHPLCDDRRLLPIEKLGELLQVPETFCLAISYNPGYQSVMKDLKQSTRQRFVALEFDYPSADKEQLIIENEATGIDKDNAGQLIKFGEMTRNLKGSGLEEGASTRLLVNAAKLIVDGIAPVVATDTAVALALTDDEDMLKTIHELSRSVF
;
A
#
# COMPACT_ATOMS: atom_id res chain seq x y z
N ALA A 1 -22.50 -7.44 4.08
CA ALA A 1 -23.15 -7.91 5.33
C ALA A 1 -24.23 -8.97 5.06
N ARG A 2 -25.39 -8.62 4.49
CA ARG A 2 -26.56 -9.53 4.34
C ARG A 2 -26.27 -10.90 3.71
N ASN A 3 -25.42 -10.93 2.69
CA ASN A 3 -25.17 -12.14 1.89
C ASN A 3 -23.96 -12.95 2.40
N GLY A 4 -23.39 -12.61 3.56
CA GLY A 4 -22.28 -13.37 4.11
C GLY A 4 -20.96 -13.25 3.33
N CYS A 5 -20.77 -12.16 2.58
CA CYS A 5 -19.54 -11.91 1.82
C CYS A 5 -18.41 -11.35 2.70
N ILE A 6 -17.20 -11.31 2.16
CA ILE A 6 -16.10 -10.51 2.70
C ILE A 6 -16.37 -9.03 2.41
N CYS A 7 -16.28 -8.19 3.43
CA CYS A 7 -16.28 -6.73 3.30
C CYS A 7 -14.87 -6.25 3.61
N TYR A 8 -14.18 -5.72 2.59
CA TYR A 8 -12.86 -5.14 2.72
C TYR A 8 -12.99 -3.61 2.74
N LEU A 9 -12.64 -2.99 3.86
CA LEU A 9 -12.60 -1.54 4.02
C LEU A 9 -11.15 -1.08 3.84
N ASP A 10 -10.86 -0.60 2.64
CA ASP A 10 -9.53 -0.10 2.29
C ASP A 10 -9.30 1.28 2.94
N GLU A 11 -8.08 1.50 3.44
CA GLU A 11 -7.64 2.77 4.04
C GLU A 11 -8.61 3.32 5.10
N ILE A 12 -9.03 2.46 6.06
CA ILE A 12 -10.09 2.78 7.03
C ILE A 12 -9.81 4.04 7.88
N VAL A 13 -8.54 4.44 8.01
CA VAL A 13 -8.10 5.64 8.73
C VAL A 13 -8.43 6.95 8.01
N GLU A 14 -8.71 6.91 6.70
CA GLU A 14 -9.21 8.07 5.94
C GLU A 14 -10.72 8.29 6.11
N ALA A 15 -11.44 7.26 6.58
CA ALA A 15 -12.84 7.42 6.92
C ALA A 15 -13.02 8.39 8.10
N ARG A 16 -14.15 9.09 8.13
CA ARG A 16 -14.49 9.94 9.28
C ARG A 16 -14.53 9.08 10.55
N LYS A 17 -14.01 9.61 11.66
CA LYS A 17 -13.85 8.85 12.92
C LYS A 17 -15.15 8.26 13.46
N ASP A 18 -16.27 8.95 13.26
CA ASP A 18 -17.64 8.51 13.59
C ASP A 18 -18.13 7.35 12.73
N THR A 19 -17.54 7.12 11.56
CA THR A 19 -17.87 6.00 10.67
C THR A 19 -17.17 4.71 11.14
N SER A 20 -15.99 4.82 11.73
CA SER A 20 -15.22 3.65 12.22
C SER A 20 -15.85 2.92 13.41
N VAL A 21 -16.71 3.57 14.20
CA VAL A 21 -17.38 2.92 15.35
C VAL A 21 -18.57 2.06 14.92
N VAL A 22 -19.10 2.26 13.71
CA VAL A 22 -20.21 1.49 13.15
C VAL A 22 -19.84 0.01 12.96
N ILE A 23 -18.54 -0.29 12.84
CA ILE A 23 -18.07 -1.67 12.66
C ILE A 23 -17.88 -2.40 13.99
N HIS A 24 -17.91 -1.74 15.15
CA HIS A 24 -17.68 -2.42 16.44
C HIS A 24 -18.68 -3.55 16.70
N PRO A 25 -20.00 -3.35 16.48
CA PRO A 25 -20.98 -4.43 16.67
C PRO A 25 -20.81 -5.60 15.69
N LEU A 26 -20.12 -5.40 14.56
CA LEU A 26 -19.79 -6.46 13.60
C LEU A 26 -18.65 -7.37 14.09
N CYS A 27 -17.75 -6.85 14.92
CA CYS A 27 -16.59 -7.57 15.44
C CYS A 27 -16.84 -8.25 16.80
N ASP A 28 -17.88 -7.83 17.52
CA ASP A 28 -18.26 -8.45 18.78
C ASP A 28 -19.07 -9.75 18.53
N ASP A 29 -19.17 -10.64 19.53
CA ASP A 29 -19.79 -11.99 19.41
C ASP A 29 -21.20 -11.99 18.82
N ARG A 30 -21.94 -10.90 19.01
CA ARG A 30 -23.32 -10.77 18.54
C ARG A 30 -23.41 -10.53 17.02
N ARG A 31 -22.37 -9.99 16.38
CA ARG A 31 -22.28 -9.75 14.92
C ARG A 31 -23.54 -9.09 14.36
N LEU A 32 -23.87 -7.91 14.88
CA LEU A 32 -25.04 -7.13 14.49
C LEU A 32 -24.62 -5.88 13.72
N LEU A 33 -25.45 -5.43 12.78
CA LEU A 33 -25.28 -4.15 12.09
C LEU A 33 -26.52 -3.28 12.31
N PRO A 34 -26.47 -2.25 13.17
CA PRO A 34 -27.56 -1.30 13.29
C PRO A 34 -27.63 -0.39 12.06
N ILE A 35 -28.82 -0.30 11.46
CA ILE A 35 -29.13 0.60 10.34
C ILE A 35 -30.22 1.57 10.82
N GLU A 36 -29.79 2.59 11.56
CA GLU A 36 -30.69 3.52 12.27
C GLU A 36 -31.73 4.18 11.36
N LYS A 37 -31.31 4.61 10.16
CA LYS A 37 -32.20 5.26 9.19
C LYS A 37 -33.34 4.37 8.70
N LEU A 38 -33.18 3.05 8.83
CA LEU A 38 -34.21 2.06 8.48
C LEU A 38 -34.90 1.46 9.72
N GLY A 39 -34.48 1.86 10.93
CA GLY A 39 -34.94 1.22 12.18
C GLY A 39 -34.63 -0.27 12.24
N GLU A 40 -33.61 -0.73 11.50
CA GLU A 40 -33.31 -2.15 11.34
C GLU A 40 -32.06 -2.54 12.13
N LEU A 41 -32.10 -3.72 12.75
CA LEU A 41 -30.94 -4.36 13.35
C LEU A 41 -30.65 -5.65 12.59
N LEU A 42 -29.63 -5.61 11.73
CA LEU A 42 -29.30 -6.73 10.87
C LEU A 42 -28.38 -7.72 11.60
N GLN A 43 -28.83 -8.97 11.77
CA GLN A 43 -27.95 -10.08 12.13
C GLN A 43 -27.11 -10.49 10.92
N VAL A 44 -25.79 -10.52 11.09
CA VAL A 44 -24.87 -10.80 10.00
C VAL A 44 -24.60 -12.31 9.95
N PRO A 45 -24.62 -12.96 8.76
CA PRO A 45 -24.36 -14.40 8.66
C PRO A 45 -22.98 -14.80 9.16
N GLU A 46 -22.82 -16.04 9.63
CA GLU A 46 -21.54 -16.55 10.12
C GLU A 46 -20.42 -16.47 9.08
N THR A 47 -20.75 -16.63 7.80
CA THR A 47 -19.80 -16.57 6.67
C THR A 47 -19.31 -15.16 6.36
N PHE A 48 -19.95 -14.11 6.90
CA PHE A 48 -19.46 -12.76 6.72
C PHE A 48 -18.06 -12.60 7.33
N CYS A 49 -17.20 -11.85 6.67
CA CYS A 49 -15.89 -11.50 7.17
C CYS A 49 -15.66 -10.01 6.98
N LEU A 50 -15.10 -9.35 7.98
CA LEU A 50 -14.68 -7.96 7.90
C LEU A 50 -13.16 -7.91 7.87
N ALA A 51 -12.61 -7.33 6.81
CA ALA A 51 -11.19 -7.05 6.68
C ALA A 51 -10.99 -5.53 6.53
N ILE A 52 -9.93 -5.01 7.13
CA ILE A 52 -9.58 -3.59 7.06
C ILE A 52 -8.10 -3.46 6.69
N SER A 53 -7.73 -2.39 6.00
CA SER A 53 -6.33 -2.01 5.75
C SER A 53 -6.08 -0.58 6.20
N TYR A 54 -4.84 -0.29 6.58
CA TYR A 54 -4.34 1.06 6.78
C TYR A 54 -2.80 1.04 6.77
N ASN A 55 -2.20 2.18 6.41
CA ASN A 55 -0.75 2.36 6.45
C ASN A 55 -0.36 3.05 7.76
N PRO A 56 0.35 2.37 8.69
CA PRO A 56 0.77 2.98 9.95
C PRO A 56 1.80 4.08 9.70
N GLY A 57 1.71 5.18 10.45
CA GLY A 57 2.70 6.28 10.40
C GLY A 57 2.59 7.22 9.20
N TYR A 58 1.67 6.97 8.26
CA TYR A 58 1.43 7.85 7.10
C TYR A 58 0.68 9.15 7.47
N GLN A 59 0.17 9.25 8.70
CA GLN A 59 -0.68 10.34 9.13
C GLN A 59 -0.24 10.91 10.48
N SER A 60 -0.55 12.18 10.72
CA SER A 60 -0.48 12.77 12.07
C SER A 60 -1.14 11.84 13.09
N VAL A 61 -0.58 11.74 14.30
CA VAL A 61 -1.08 10.96 15.47
C VAL A 61 -2.60 11.07 15.68
N MET A 62 -3.21 12.15 15.17
CA MET A 62 -4.64 12.43 15.21
C MET A 62 -5.51 11.54 14.31
N LYS A 63 -4.98 10.78 13.34
CA LYS A 63 -5.77 9.90 12.46
C LYS A 63 -5.50 8.40 12.64
N ASP A 64 -4.75 8.00 13.67
CA ASP A 64 -4.53 6.59 13.97
C ASP A 64 -5.82 5.85 14.34
N LEU A 65 -5.83 4.54 14.06
CA LEU A 65 -6.89 3.66 14.51
C LEU A 65 -6.92 3.61 16.05
N LYS A 66 -8.07 3.94 16.65
CA LYS A 66 -8.25 3.85 18.11
C LYS A 66 -7.89 2.46 18.61
N GLN A 67 -7.25 2.39 19.78
CA GLN A 67 -6.87 1.12 20.40
C GLN A 67 -8.06 0.17 20.61
N SER A 68 -9.24 0.71 20.93
CA SER A 68 -10.48 -0.07 21.04
C SER A 68 -10.88 -0.74 19.72
N THR A 69 -10.66 -0.11 18.58
CA THR A 69 -10.88 -0.73 17.28
C THR A 69 -9.79 -1.77 16.99
N ARG A 70 -8.51 -1.46 17.21
CA ARG A 70 -7.39 -2.39 16.96
C ARG A 70 -7.53 -3.72 17.72
N GLN A 71 -7.98 -3.67 18.97
CA GLN A 71 -8.16 -4.86 19.83
C GLN A 71 -9.31 -5.79 19.41
N ARG A 72 -10.06 -5.44 18.35
CA ARG A 72 -11.14 -6.27 17.77
C ARG A 72 -10.72 -7.04 16.52
N PHE A 73 -9.47 -6.89 16.07
CA PHE A 73 -8.99 -7.50 14.84
C PHE A 73 -7.76 -8.38 15.11
N VAL A 74 -7.63 -9.44 14.33
CA VAL A 74 -6.35 -10.11 14.09
C VAL A 74 -5.57 -9.27 13.09
N ALA A 75 -4.32 -8.96 13.38
CA ALA A 75 -3.48 -8.13 12.54
C ALA A 75 -2.50 -8.97 11.71
N LEU A 76 -2.37 -8.61 10.44
CA LEU A 76 -1.28 -9.06 9.57
C LEU A 76 -0.48 -7.82 9.17
N GLU A 77 0.82 -7.88 9.38
CA GLU A 77 1.74 -6.82 8.97
C GLU A 77 2.33 -7.19 7.61
N PHE A 78 2.32 -6.21 6.70
CA PHE A 78 2.91 -6.34 5.38
C PHE A 78 4.07 -5.36 5.29
N ASP A 79 5.16 -5.84 4.71
CA ASP A 79 6.30 -5.03 4.33
C ASP A 79 6.66 -5.38 2.88
N TYR A 80 7.60 -4.65 2.30
CA TYR A 80 8.15 -4.95 0.99
C TYR A 80 8.65 -6.41 0.94
N PRO A 81 8.38 -7.15 -0.16
CA PRO A 81 8.85 -8.53 -0.27
C PRO A 81 10.38 -8.60 -0.28
N SER A 82 10.93 -9.79 -0.02
CA SER A 82 12.35 -10.05 -0.28
C SER A 82 12.67 -9.83 -1.76
N ALA A 83 13.89 -9.40 -2.09
CA ALA A 83 14.34 -9.12 -3.46
C ALA A 83 13.91 -10.20 -4.47
N ASP A 84 14.14 -11.48 -4.18
CA ASP A 84 13.76 -12.60 -5.07
C ASP A 84 12.24 -12.68 -5.35
N LYS A 85 11.41 -12.38 -4.34
CA LYS A 85 9.94 -12.41 -4.47
C LYS A 85 9.44 -11.16 -5.17
N GLU A 86 10.04 -10.00 -4.88
CA GLU A 86 9.67 -8.75 -5.52
C GLU A 86 10.04 -8.76 -7.00
N GLN A 87 11.20 -9.31 -7.36
CA GLN A 87 11.58 -9.54 -8.74
C GLN A 87 10.57 -10.45 -9.45
N LEU A 88 10.16 -11.55 -8.83
CA LEU A 88 9.12 -12.43 -9.39
C LEU A 88 7.79 -11.69 -9.61
N ILE A 89 7.41 -10.79 -8.71
CA ILE A 89 6.21 -9.96 -8.87
C ILE A 89 6.37 -9.05 -10.10
N ILE A 90 7.51 -8.37 -10.24
CA ILE A 90 7.77 -7.49 -11.40
C ILE A 90 7.76 -8.29 -12.71
N GLU A 91 8.45 -9.43 -12.76
CA GLU A 91 8.51 -10.29 -13.94
C GLU A 91 7.12 -10.78 -14.38
N ASN A 92 6.23 -11.04 -13.41
CA ASN A 92 4.85 -11.46 -13.68
C ASN A 92 3.95 -10.29 -14.11
N GLU A 93 4.03 -9.15 -13.44
CA GLU A 93 3.15 -7.99 -13.67
C GLU A 93 3.55 -7.15 -14.90
N ALA A 94 4.83 -7.16 -15.27
CA ALA A 94 5.39 -6.48 -16.44
C ALA A 94 5.93 -7.52 -17.43
N THR A 95 5.02 -8.29 -18.03
CA THR A 95 5.36 -9.36 -18.97
C THR A 95 6.24 -8.83 -20.11
N GLY A 96 7.42 -9.42 -20.28
CA GLY A 96 8.39 -9.01 -21.31
C GLY A 96 9.59 -8.22 -20.76
N ILE A 97 9.58 -7.86 -19.48
CA ILE A 97 10.77 -7.30 -18.81
C ILE A 97 11.87 -8.36 -18.77
N ASP A 98 13.11 -7.97 -19.08
CA ASP A 98 14.27 -8.83 -18.90
C ASP A 98 14.69 -8.89 -17.43
N LYS A 99 15.37 -9.98 -17.06
CA LYS A 99 15.76 -10.24 -15.67
C LYS A 99 16.76 -9.23 -15.13
N ASP A 100 17.59 -8.66 -15.99
CA ASP A 100 18.63 -7.72 -15.58
C ASP A 100 17.97 -6.38 -15.20
N ASN A 101 17.08 -5.85 -16.05
CA ASN A 101 16.27 -4.67 -15.72
C ASN A 101 15.36 -4.89 -14.50
N ALA A 102 14.75 -6.07 -14.36
CA ALA A 102 13.94 -6.39 -13.18
C ALA A 102 14.79 -6.35 -11.90
N GLY A 103 15.97 -7.00 -11.90
CA GLY A 103 16.90 -6.97 -10.77
C GLY A 103 17.44 -5.57 -10.46
N GLN A 104 17.72 -4.76 -11.50
CA GLN A 104 18.12 -3.37 -11.35
C GLN A 104 16.99 -2.51 -10.73
N LEU A 105 15.73 -2.72 -11.12
CA LEU A 105 14.59 -2.04 -10.50
C LEU A 105 14.45 -2.38 -9.00
N ILE A 106 14.67 -3.64 -8.62
CA ILE A 106 14.69 -4.03 -7.19
C ILE A 106 15.80 -3.30 -6.44
N LYS A 107 17.02 -3.32 -6.98
CA LYS A 107 18.15 -2.61 -6.38
C LYS A 107 17.88 -1.12 -6.23
N PHE A 108 17.34 -0.48 -7.27
CA PHE A 108 16.93 0.92 -7.23
C PHE A 108 15.86 1.16 -6.15
N GLY A 109 14.84 0.30 -6.08
CA GLY A 109 13.81 0.34 -5.03
C GLY A 109 14.39 0.27 -3.62
N GLU A 110 15.28 -0.69 -3.35
CA GLU A 110 15.98 -0.82 -2.07
C GLU A 110 16.78 0.44 -1.71
N MET A 111 17.48 1.01 -2.69
CA MET A 111 18.25 2.25 -2.47
C MET A 111 17.34 3.42 -2.09
N THR A 112 16.17 3.58 -2.73
CA THR A 112 15.20 4.61 -2.32
C THR A 112 14.59 4.34 -0.94
N ARG A 113 14.34 3.07 -0.57
CA ARG A 113 13.82 2.70 0.76
C ARG A 113 14.82 3.00 1.87
N ASN A 114 16.10 2.89 1.60
CA ASN A 114 17.16 3.28 2.54
C ASN A 114 17.25 4.80 2.78
N LEU A 115 16.65 5.62 1.91
CA LEU A 115 16.54 7.07 2.11
C LEU A 115 15.35 7.46 3.00
N LYS A 116 14.48 6.52 3.38
CA LYS A 116 13.37 6.77 4.30
C LYS A 116 13.90 7.31 5.63
N GLY A 117 13.37 8.46 6.06
CA GLY A 117 13.82 9.16 7.27
C GLY A 117 15.11 9.99 7.10
N SER A 118 15.75 9.96 5.93
CA SER A 118 16.92 10.77 5.58
C SER A 118 16.64 11.77 4.46
N GLY A 119 15.37 12.12 4.24
CA GLY A 119 14.91 13.04 3.20
C GLY A 119 13.65 12.58 2.49
N LEU A 120 13.35 11.28 2.52
CA LEU A 120 12.07 10.74 2.06
C LEU A 120 11.15 10.37 3.24
N GLU A 121 9.86 10.66 3.07
CA GLU A 121 8.82 10.15 3.98
C GLU A 121 8.64 8.63 3.78
N GLU A 122 8.72 8.16 2.54
CA GLU A 122 8.65 6.74 2.18
C GLU A 122 9.52 6.43 0.94
N GLY A 123 9.99 5.18 0.83
CA GLY A 123 10.70 4.70 -0.34
C GLY A 123 9.79 4.20 -1.45
N ALA A 124 10.37 3.77 -2.57
CA ALA A 124 9.61 3.25 -3.70
C ALA A 124 8.81 1.99 -3.33
N SER A 125 7.49 2.07 -3.53
CA SER A 125 6.63 0.90 -3.42
C SER A 125 6.79 -0.06 -4.60
N THR A 126 6.48 -1.34 -4.40
CA THR A 126 6.45 -2.35 -5.48
C THR A 126 5.57 -1.90 -6.65
N ARG A 127 4.49 -1.15 -6.37
CA ARG A 127 3.62 -0.57 -7.41
C ARG A 127 4.38 0.38 -8.34
N LEU A 128 5.24 1.24 -7.80
CA LEU A 128 6.03 2.17 -8.61
C LEU A 128 7.07 1.42 -9.44
N LEU A 129 7.69 0.36 -8.89
CA LEU A 129 8.62 -0.48 -9.63
C LEU A 129 7.94 -1.23 -10.78
N VAL A 130 6.73 -1.75 -10.56
CA VAL A 130 5.92 -2.37 -11.63
C VAL A 130 5.56 -1.35 -12.71
N ASN A 131 5.23 -0.11 -12.34
CA ASN A 131 4.96 0.94 -13.33
C ASN A 131 6.22 1.26 -14.16
N ALA A 132 7.39 1.40 -13.52
CA ALA A 132 8.65 1.61 -14.22
C ALA A 132 8.98 0.43 -15.16
N ALA A 133 8.79 -0.81 -14.71
CA ALA A 133 8.98 -2.00 -15.54
C ALA A 133 8.08 -2.00 -16.78
N LYS A 134 6.80 -1.65 -16.64
CA LYS A 134 5.87 -1.55 -17.77
C LYS A 134 6.32 -0.50 -18.80
N LEU A 135 6.82 0.65 -18.34
CA LEU A 135 7.39 1.67 -19.24
C LEU A 135 8.64 1.15 -19.99
N ILE A 136 9.51 0.39 -19.31
CA ILE A 136 10.69 -0.21 -19.94
C ILE A 136 10.28 -1.22 -21.02
N VAL A 137 9.29 -2.06 -20.75
CA VAL A 137 8.72 -3.00 -21.73
C VAL A 137 8.17 -2.26 -22.94
N ASP A 138 7.55 -1.10 -22.75
CA ASP A 138 7.04 -0.25 -23.83
C ASP A 138 8.16 0.52 -24.58
N GLY A 139 9.43 0.27 -24.26
CA GLY A 139 10.61 0.81 -24.95
C GLY A 139 11.12 2.14 -24.40
N ILE A 140 10.65 2.58 -23.23
CA ILE A 140 11.18 3.76 -22.56
C ILE A 140 12.51 3.40 -21.88
N ALA A 141 13.52 4.26 -22.04
CA ALA A 141 14.83 4.05 -21.43
C ALA A 141 14.70 3.91 -19.90
N PRO A 142 15.40 2.94 -19.25
CA PRO A 142 15.21 2.66 -17.83
C PRO A 142 15.32 3.88 -16.91
N VAL A 143 16.34 4.72 -17.11
CA VAL A 143 16.51 5.97 -16.35
C VAL A 143 15.28 6.87 -16.46
N VAL A 144 14.73 7.04 -17.67
CA VAL A 144 13.54 7.88 -17.90
C VAL A 144 12.30 7.25 -17.26
N ALA A 145 12.18 5.93 -17.32
CA ALA A 145 11.08 5.19 -16.73
C ALA A 145 11.06 5.32 -15.19
N THR A 146 12.22 5.18 -14.53
CA THR A 146 12.34 5.32 -13.08
C THR A 146 12.21 6.77 -12.62
N ASP A 147 12.73 7.74 -13.37
CA ASP A 147 12.58 9.15 -13.04
C ASP A 147 11.09 9.53 -13.06
N THR A 148 10.36 9.10 -14.09
CA THR A 148 8.94 9.45 -14.28
C THR A 148 8.00 8.67 -13.34
N ALA A 149 8.20 7.36 -13.21
CA ALA A 149 7.28 6.50 -12.45
C ALA A 149 7.61 6.42 -10.95
N VAL A 150 8.84 6.75 -10.55
CA VAL A 150 9.31 6.61 -9.17
C VAL A 150 9.74 7.95 -8.59
N ALA A 151 10.74 8.62 -9.15
CA ALA A 151 11.34 9.80 -8.51
C ALA A 151 10.30 10.91 -8.27
N LEU A 152 9.56 11.29 -9.32
CA LEU A 152 8.52 12.32 -9.25
C LEU A 152 7.30 11.93 -8.40
N ALA A 153 7.13 10.64 -8.09
CA ALA A 153 6.06 10.18 -7.21
C ALA A 153 6.48 10.17 -5.72
N LEU A 154 7.78 10.16 -5.43
CA LEU A 154 8.29 10.07 -4.08
C LEU A 154 8.50 11.42 -3.41
N THR A 155 8.81 12.47 -4.17
CA THR A 155 9.13 13.78 -3.60
C THR A 155 9.04 14.90 -4.62
N ASP A 156 8.67 16.09 -4.14
CA ASP A 156 8.75 17.36 -4.88
C ASP A 156 10.01 18.18 -4.51
N ASP A 157 10.82 17.70 -3.55
CA ASP A 157 12.06 18.37 -3.13
C ASP A 157 13.16 18.22 -4.20
N GLU A 158 13.69 19.36 -4.68
CA GLU A 158 14.64 19.37 -5.79
C GLU A 158 15.96 18.64 -5.49
N ASP A 159 16.45 18.70 -4.25
CA ASP A 159 17.72 18.07 -3.88
C ASP A 159 17.56 16.56 -3.70
N MET A 160 16.43 16.12 -3.17
CA MET A 160 16.06 14.71 -3.13
C MET A 160 15.79 14.14 -4.52
N LEU A 161 15.13 14.89 -5.41
CA LEU A 161 14.96 14.48 -6.81
C LEU A 161 16.31 14.30 -7.51
N LYS A 162 17.25 15.24 -7.36
CA LYS A 162 18.62 15.08 -7.90
C LYS A 162 19.27 13.80 -7.38
N THR A 163 19.17 13.56 -6.07
CA THR A 163 19.71 12.36 -5.43
C THR A 163 19.12 11.09 -6.07
N ILE A 164 17.79 10.99 -6.18
CA ILE A 164 17.14 9.81 -6.77
C ILE A 164 17.50 9.63 -8.25
N HIS A 165 17.59 10.72 -9.03
CA HIS A 165 18.03 10.65 -10.42
C HIS A 165 19.48 10.15 -10.54
N GLU A 166 20.37 10.54 -9.63
CA GLU A 166 21.74 10.01 -9.59
C GLU A 166 21.75 8.52 -9.24
N LEU A 167 20.89 8.08 -8.30
CA LEU A 167 20.74 6.65 -7.99
C LEU A 167 20.28 5.86 -9.22
N SER A 168 19.27 6.36 -9.92
CA SER A 168 18.74 5.79 -11.17
C SER A 168 19.83 5.59 -12.21
N ARG A 169 20.62 6.63 -12.51
CA ARG A 169 21.76 6.58 -13.45
C ARG A 169 22.94 5.71 -12.99
N SER A 170 23.06 5.45 -11.69
CA SER A 170 24.11 4.57 -11.18
C SER A 170 23.75 3.09 -11.31
N VAL A 171 22.46 2.80 -11.45
CA VAL A 171 21.91 1.44 -11.50
C VAL A 171 21.77 0.96 -12.95
N PHE A 172 21.33 1.84 -13.86
CA PHE A 172 21.07 1.57 -15.28
C PHE A 172 22.08 2.29 -16.19
#